data_AF-A0A3N0VJS7-F1
#
_entry.id   AF-A0A3N0VJS7-F1
#
_cell.length_a   1.000
_cell.length_b   1.000
_cell.length_c   1.000
_cell.angle_alpha   90.00
_cell.angle_beta   90.00
_cell.angle_gamma   90.00
#
_symmetry.space_group_name_H-M   'P 1'
#
loop_
_entity.id
_entity.type
_entity.pdbx_description
1 polymer ?
#
loop_
_entity_poly.entity_id
_entity_poly.type
_entity_poly.pdbx_seq_one_letter_code
_entity_poly.pdbx_strand_id
1 'polypeptide(L)'
;MLIQILDVLIGLSVVYLVFSTAASAAVELVEVVLRRRGALLRKGVQELLAATLPGNTDGKTLDTLVERFYNSPHIASLYSGRLSRLPLIGWWVRGGQLPSYIPPERFAAAVQWLAANPPVATEATAQPAGNPFARLAEIALSLAPDAAADAKAQQEKIAAYFTASAERYSGWYRRHVQLVLLLSGGLMAATLNLDSLRIAQVLSNDPALRGQIVEQALKDAADGELAAYEIRCADTTTPETPPPAGTDPKPAGSAGQAESGQTSSGDGGSSSDDPAAACEKKLKDGIARRIDYASTLGLPIGWDDDPLLSAPRHAHWLDWLQKFGGLLITALAICMGAPFWFDLLNQLANIRTSVKPASEDKSTPKSK
;
A
#
# COMPACT_ATOMS: atom_id res chain seq x y z
N MET A 1 25.40 -20.21 22.20
CA MET A 1 25.17 -18.75 22.10
C MET A 1 24.79 -18.33 20.68
N LEU A 2 25.60 -18.57 19.64
CA LEU A 2 25.24 -18.14 18.27
C LEU A 2 23.89 -18.69 17.78
N ILE A 3 23.65 -20.00 17.97
CA ILE A 3 22.38 -20.64 17.58
C ILE A 3 21.17 -20.07 18.35
N GLN A 4 21.37 -19.68 19.62
CA GLN A 4 20.31 -19.11 20.45
C GLN A 4 19.94 -17.70 19.97
N ILE A 5 20.94 -16.87 19.67
CA ILE A 5 20.72 -15.53 19.11
C ILE A 5 19.99 -15.65 17.77
N LEU A 6 20.41 -16.59 16.92
CA LEU A 6 19.76 -16.84 15.63
C LEU A 6 18.29 -17.26 15.80
N ASP A 7 18.00 -18.17 16.72
CA ASP A 7 16.64 -18.61 17.02
C ASP A 7 15.75 -17.47 17.55
N VAL A 8 16.29 -16.58 18.40
CA VAL A 8 15.58 -15.37 18.87
C VAL A 8 15.30 -14.41 17.71
N LEU A 9 16.27 -14.20 16.82
CA LEU A 9 16.08 -13.35 15.64
C LEU A 9 15.03 -13.91 14.68
N ILE A 10 15.00 -15.23 14.48
CA ILE A 10 13.97 -15.91 13.68
C ILE A 10 12.58 -15.68 14.30
N GLY A 11 12.45 -15.90 15.61
CA GLY A 11 11.19 -15.66 16.32
C GLY A 11 10.70 -14.21 16.21
N LEU A 12 11.59 -13.23 16.42
CA LEU A 12 11.26 -11.81 16.22
C LEU A 12 10.86 -11.50 14.77
N SER A 13 11.54 -12.09 13.78
CA SER A 13 11.22 -11.87 12.37
C SER A 13 9.81 -12.36 12.02
N VAL A 14 9.38 -13.50 12.58
CA VAL A 14 8.02 -14.03 12.40
C VAL A 14 6.99 -13.11 13.03
N VAL A 15 7.23 -12.64 14.25
CA VAL A 15 6.37 -11.66 14.92
C VAL A 15 6.20 -10.42 14.03
N TYR A 16 7.31 -9.83 13.58
CA TYR A 16 7.24 -8.65 12.73
C TYR A 16 6.59 -8.91 11.39
N LEU A 17 6.80 -10.08 10.78
CA LEU A 17 6.14 -10.46 9.54
C LEU A 17 4.61 -10.52 9.71
N VAL A 18 4.14 -11.19 10.76
CA VAL A 18 2.71 -11.33 11.10
C VAL A 18 2.07 -9.95 11.26
N PHE A 19 2.65 -9.11 12.12
CA PHE A 19 2.11 -7.79 12.41
C PHE A 19 2.32 -6.79 11.28
N SER A 20 3.37 -6.94 10.46
CA SER A 20 3.55 -6.07 9.29
C SER A 20 2.44 -6.24 8.26
N THR A 21 1.93 -7.46 8.03
CA THR A 21 0.77 -7.59 7.13
C THR A 21 -0.54 -7.19 7.75
N ALA A 22 -0.72 -7.42 9.06
CA ALA A 22 -1.89 -6.92 9.76
C ALA A 22 -1.96 -5.39 9.66
N ALA A 23 -0.81 -4.72 9.77
CA ALA A 23 -0.70 -3.28 9.57
C ALA A 23 -0.95 -2.88 8.10
N SER A 24 -0.37 -3.57 7.12
CA SER A 24 -0.66 -3.31 5.70
C SER A 24 -2.15 -3.46 5.39
N ALA A 25 -2.79 -4.50 5.93
CA ALA A 25 -4.22 -4.72 5.82
C ALA A 25 -5.04 -3.61 6.50
N ALA A 26 -4.61 -3.14 7.67
CA ALA A 26 -5.25 -2.00 8.32
C ALA A 26 -5.13 -0.72 7.48
N VAL A 27 -4.00 -0.49 6.82
CA VAL A 27 -3.83 0.65 5.90
C VAL A 27 -4.73 0.50 4.68
N GLU A 28 -4.79 -0.68 4.07
CA GLU A 28 -5.75 -0.95 2.98
C GLU A 28 -7.19 -0.71 3.44
N LEU A 29 -7.54 -1.05 4.68
CA LEU A 29 -8.88 -0.86 5.22
C LEU A 29 -9.21 0.61 5.35
N VAL A 30 -8.25 1.38 5.87
CA VAL A 30 -8.32 2.83 5.96
C VAL A 30 -8.47 3.44 4.56
N GLU A 31 -7.75 2.94 3.56
CA GLU A 31 -7.89 3.42 2.17
C GLU A 31 -9.25 3.07 1.55
N VAL A 32 -9.75 1.86 1.78
CA VAL A 32 -11.06 1.35 1.28
C VAL A 32 -12.20 2.13 1.90
N VAL A 33 -12.17 2.34 3.22
CA VAL A 33 -13.21 3.07 3.98
C VAL A 33 -13.18 4.56 3.65
N LEU A 34 -11.99 5.15 3.49
CA LEU A 34 -11.86 6.59 3.28
C LEU A 34 -11.92 7.00 1.79
N ARG A 35 -11.85 6.05 0.85
CA ARG A 35 -11.89 6.26 -0.62
C ARG A 35 -11.11 7.50 -1.09
N ARG A 36 -9.92 7.74 -0.50
CA ARG A 36 -9.18 9.02 -0.64
C ARG A 36 -8.56 9.25 -2.02
N ARG A 37 -8.38 8.19 -2.82
CA ARG A 37 -7.75 8.26 -4.14
C ARG A 37 -8.50 9.19 -5.10
N GLY A 38 -9.83 9.15 -5.11
CA GLY A 38 -10.63 10.05 -5.94
C GLY A 38 -10.50 11.53 -5.55
N ALA A 39 -10.37 11.83 -4.26
CA ALA A 39 -10.16 13.20 -3.78
C ALA A 39 -8.75 13.72 -4.13
N LEU A 40 -7.73 12.86 -4.06
CA LEU A 40 -6.38 13.18 -4.49
C LEU A 40 -6.30 13.46 -5.98
N LEU A 41 -6.98 12.63 -6.77
CA LEU A 41 -7.03 12.80 -8.22
C LEU A 41 -7.70 14.12 -8.59
N ARG A 42 -8.79 14.50 -7.91
CA ARG A 42 -9.43 15.81 -8.07
C ARG A 42 -8.45 16.93 -7.77
N LYS A 43 -7.70 16.83 -6.67
CA LYS A 43 -6.70 17.83 -6.29
C LYS A 43 -5.58 17.93 -7.34
N GLY A 44 -5.11 16.80 -7.87
CA GLY A 44 -4.12 16.79 -8.96
C GLY A 44 -4.62 17.51 -10.22
N VAL A 45 -5.86 17.26 -10.63
CA VAL A 45 -6.50 17.98 -11.75
C VAL A 45 -6.67 19.47 -11.44
N GLN A 46 -7.03 19.81 -10.20
CA GLN A 46 -7.15 21.20 -9.75
C GLN A 46 -5.82 21.96 -9.86
N GLU A 47 -4.71 21.36 -9.41
CA GLU A 47 -3.36 21.96 -9.52
C GLU A 47 -2.93 22.13 -10.99
N LEU A 48 -3.22 21.15 -11.84
CA LEU A 48 -2.94 21.22 -13.28
C LEU A 48 -3.70 22.37 -13.96
N LEU A 49 -4.97 22.54 -13.64
CA LEU A 49 -5.78 23.63 -14.18
C LEU A 49 -5.43 24.98 -13.55
N ALA A 50 -5.04 25.02 -12.28
CA ALA A 50 -4.58 26.26 -11.65
C ALA A 50 -3.32 26.80 -12.34
N ALA A 51 -2.42 25.92 -12.79
CA ALA A 51 -1.20 26.31 -13.50
C ALA A 51 -1.45 26.94 -14.88
N THR A 52 -2.64 26.76 -15.48
CA THR A 52 -2.99 27.37 -16.77
C THR A 52 -3.73 28.69 -16.63
N LEU A 53 -4.04 29.10 -15.41
CA LEU A 53 -4.79 30.30 -15.07
C LEU A 53 -3.85 31.40 -14.53
N PRO A 54 -4.21 32.69 -14.69
CA PRO A 54 -3.46 33.78 -14.09
C PRO A 54 -3.50 33.71 -12.55
N GLY A 55 -2.42 34.16 -11.89
CA GLY A 55 -2.15 33.94 -10.46
C GLY A 55 -3.13 34.54 -9.44
N ASN A 56 -4.20 35.22 -9.86
CA ASN A 56 -5.24 35.80 -8.99
C ASN A 56 -6.64 35.19 -9.26
N THR A 57 -6.70 33.91 -9.62
CA THR A 57 -7.98 33.27 -10.00
C THR A 57 -8.79 32.85 -8.78
N ASP A 58 -10.07 33.24 -8.75
CA ASP A 58 -11.00 32.84 -7.70
C ASP A 58 -11.17 31.32 -7.62
N GLY A 59 -11.16 30.78 -6.40
CA GLY A 59 -11.34 29.33 -6.16
C GLY A 59 -12.62 28.76 -6.76
N LYS A 60 -13.70 29.56 -6.83
CA LYS A 60 -14.98 29.17 -7.46
C LYS A 60 -14.85 28.92 -8.98
N THR A 61 -14.04 29.72 -9.67
CA THR A 61 -13.78 29.56 -11.10
C THR A 61 -13.04 28.25 -11.35
N LEU A 62 -12.04 27.97 -10.53
CA LEU A 62 -11.28 26.73 -10.58
C LEU A 62 -12.15 25.50 -10.30
N ASP A 63 -13.01 25.57 -9.28
CA ASP A 63 -13.96 24.50 -8.96
C ASP A 63 -14.94 24.24 -10.12
N THR A 64 -15.38 25.29 -10.81
CA THR A 64 -16.27 25.18 -11.99
C THR A 64 -15.56 24.49 -13.15
N LEU A 65 -14.28 24.79 -13.39
CA LEU A 65 -13.47 24.14 -14.42
C LEU A 65 -13.24 22.65 -14.10
N VAL A 66 -12.92 22.34 -12.85
CA VAL A 66 -12.78 20.95 -12.38
C VAL A 66 -14.10 20.20 -12.53
N GLU A 67 -15.23 20.79 -12.15
CA GLU A 67 -16.54 20.18 -12.33
C GLU A 67 -16.84 19.89 -13.81
N ARG A 68 -16.53 20.84 -14.69
CA ARG A 68 -16.70 20.65 -16.13
C ARG A 68 -15.84 19.50 -16.66
N PHE A 69 -14.60 19.36 -16.19
CA PHE A 69 -13.73 18.26 -16.56
C PHE A 69 -14.33 16.91 -16.18
N TYR A 70 -14.77 16.76 -14.93
CA TYR A 70 -15.36 15.52 -14.43
C TYR A 70 -16.72 15.18 -15.06
N ASN A 71 -17.46 16.19 -15.53
CA ASN A 71 -18.73 16.01 -16.23
C ASN A 71 -18.56 15.84 -17.76
N SER A 72 -17.34 15.79 -18.28
CA SER A 72 -17.09 15.56 -19.70
C SER A 72 -17.47 14.13 -20.12
N PRO A 73 -17.87 13.89 -21.39
CA PRO A 73 -18.25 12.55 -21.88
C PRO A 73 -17.18 11.47 -21.65
N HIS A 74 -15.91 11.88 -21.67
CA HIS A 74 -14.77 10.98 -21.52
C HIS A 74 -14.50 10.55 -20.07
N ILE A 75 -14.88 11.38 -19.08
CA ILE A 75 -14.61 11.12 -17.65
C ILE A 75 -15.88 10.70 -16.89
N ALA A 76 -17.05 11.23 -17.26
CA ALA A 76 -18.31 10.97 -16.57
C ALA A 76 -18.71 9.48 -16.57
N SER A 77 -18.21 8.68 -17.53
CA SER A 77 -18.44 7.23 -17.55
C SER A 77 -17.59 6.45 -16.54
N LEU A 78 -16.55 7.05 -15.94
CA LEU A 78 -15.68 6.39 -14.98
C LEU A 78 -16.26 6.33 -13.56
N TYR A 79 -17.38 7.01 -13.31
CA TYR A 79 -17.99 7.04 -11.98
C TYR A 79 -19.50 7.28 -12.05
N SER A 80 -20.23 6.74 -11.06
CA SER A 80 -21.67 6.94 -10.91
C SER A 80 -21.93 8.14 -9.99
N GLY A 81 -22.23 9.31 -10.56
CA GLY A 81 -22.60 10.50 -9.77
C GLY A 81 -22.56 11.82 -10.54
N ARG A 82 -22.98 12.91 -9.89
CA ARG A 82 -22.77 14.29 -10.36
C ARG A 82 -22.02 15.04 -9.27
N LEU A 83 -20.86 15.62 -9.62
CA LEU A 83 -19.93 16.22 -8.65
C LEU A 83 -20.59 17.28 -7.74
N SER A 84 -21.56 18.04 -8.28
CA SER A 84 -22.34 19.08 -7.59
C SER A 84 -23.30 18.58 -6.50
N ARG A 85 -23.50 17.28 -6.33
CA ARG A 85 -24.37 16.71 -5.27
C ARG A 85 -23.61 16.12 -4.09
N LEU A 86 -22.28 16.24 -4.05
CA LEU A 86 -21.48 15.71 -2.94
C LEU A 86 -21.42 16.74 -1.79
N PRO A 87 -21.81 16.36 -0.55
CA PRO A 87 -21.70 17.28 0.58
C PRO A 87 -20.21 17.52 0.89
N LEU A 88 -19.78 18.76 0.69
CA LEU A 88 -18.45 19.24 1.07
C LEU A 88 -18.47 19.52 2.58
N ILE A 89 -17.59 18.86 3.34
CA ILE A 89 -17.34 19.21 4.75
C ILE A 89 -15.93 19.80 4.80
N GLY A 90 -15.84 21.13 4.66
CA GLY A 90 -14.55 21.84 4.63
C GLY A 90 -13.66 21.42 3.46
N TRP A 91 -12.41 21.02 3.74
CA TRP A 91 -11.45 20.53 2.74
C TRP A 91 -11.62 19.04 2.38
N TRP A 92 -12.60 18.37 3.00
CA TRP A 92 -12.86 16.95 2.81
C TRP A 92 -14.00 16.73 1.81
N VAL A 93 -13.73 15.95 0.77
CA VAL A 93 -14.77 15.38 -0.09
C VAL A 93 -15.13 14.02 0.49
N ARG A 94 -16.43 13.77 0.78
CA ARG A 94 -16.90 12.42 1.09
C ARG A 94 -16.78 11.59 -0.20
N GLY A 95 -15.63 10.93 -0.36
CA GLY A 95 -15.13 10.29 -1.58
C GLY A 95 -15.88 9.03 -2.02
N GLY A 96 -17.20 9.00 -1.92
CA GLY A 96 -17.99 7.83 -2.31
C GLY A 96 -18.02 7.58 -3.82
N GLN A 97 -17.91 8.63 -4.65
CA GLN A 97 -18.33 8.58 -6.05
C GLN A 97 -17.29 9.13 -7.03
N LEU A 98 -16.09 9.52 -6.61
CA LEU A 98 -15.05 9.96 -7.56
C LEU A 98 -14.30 8.72 -8.10
N PRO A 99 -13.86 8.72 -9.36
CA PRO A 99 -13.09 7.61 -9.91
C PRO A 99 -11.75 7.49 -9.17
N SER A 100 -11.40 6.27 -8.78
CA SER A 100 -10.13 5.99 -8.07
C SER A 100 -8.90 6.06 -8.98
N TYR A 101 -9.11 6.00 -10.30
CA TYR A 101 -8.10 6.10 -11.34
C TYR A 101 -8.72 6.71 -12.60
N ILE A 102 -7.98 7.60 -13.27
CA ILE A 102 -8.33 8.11 -14.60
C ILE A 102 -7.23 7.63 -15.56
N PRO A 103 -7.56 6.79 -16.57
CA PRO A 103 -6.61 6.42 -17.61
C PRO A 103 -6.05 7.66 -18.32
N PRO A 104 -4.72 7.77 -18.51
CA PRO A 104 -4.09 8.92 -19.16
C PRO A 104 -4.69 9.26 -20.54
N GLU A 105 -5.12 8.25 -21.29
CA GLU A 105 -5.71 8.40 -22.62
C GLU A 105 -7.09 9.05 -22.54
N ARG A 106 -7.88 8.69 -21.51
CA ARG A 106 -9.20 9.31 -21.25
C ARG A 106 -9.04 10.74 -20.77
N PHE A 107 -8.01 11.01 -19.95
CA PHE A 107 -7.65 12.37 -19.56
C PHE A 107 -7.32 13.21 -20.79
N ALA A 108 -6.44 12.73 -21.67
CA ALA A 108 -6.04 13.44 -22.88
C ALA A 108 -7.24 13.72 -23.81
N ALA A 109 -8.09 12.72 -24.03
CA ALA A 109 -9.32 12.88 -24.81
C ALA A 109 -10.26 13.94 -24.18
N ALA A 110 -10.41 13.93 -22.85
CA ALA A 110 -11.21 14.92 -22.14
C ALA A 110 -10.65 16.35 -22.32
N VAL A 111 -9.34 16.54 -22.18
CA VAL A 111 -8.68 17.84 -22.37
C VAL A 111 -8.86 18.33 -23.80
N GLN A 112 -8.64 17.48 -24.80
CA GLN A 112 -8.82 17.83 -26.21
C GLN A 112 -10.28 18.19 -26.52
N TRP A 113 -11.24 17.41 -26.02
CA TRP A 113 -12.66 17.70 -26.19
C TRP A 113 -13.05 19.04 -25.54
N LEU A 114 -12.58 19.31 -24.32
CA LEU A 114 -12.85 20.57 -23.63
C LEU A 114 -12.15 21.76 -24.28
N ALA A 115 -10.97 21.56 -24.88
CA ALA A 115 -10.27 22.56 -25.66
C ALA A 115 -11.08 22.96 -26.91
N ALA A 116 -11.65 21.97 -27.62
CA ALA A 116 -12.50 22.18 -28.79
C ALA A 116 -13.90 22.72 -28.48
N ASN A 117 -14.37 22.55 -27.24
CA ASN A 117 -15.70 22.98 -26.79
C ASN A 117 -15.55 24.02 -25.67
N PRO A 118 -15.17 25.29 -25.96
CA PRO A 118 -15.05 26.33 -24.94
C PRO A 118 -16.41 26.64 -24.28
N PRO A 119 -16.43 27.22 -23.06
CA PRO A 119 -17.70 27.64 -22.46
C PRO A 119 -18.30 28.77 -23.30
N VAL A 120 -19.62 28.81 -23.43
CA VAL A 120 -20.31 29.94 -24.07
C VAL A 120 -19.97 31.20 -23.27
N ALA A 121 -19.27 32.15 -23.90
CA ALA A 121 -18.85 33.38 -23.25
C ALA A 121 -20.11 34.16 -22.83
N THR A 122 -20.32 34.31 -21.53
CA THR A 122 -21.05 35.49 -21.02
C THR A 122 -20.03 36.63 -21.04
N GLU A 123 -20.46 37.80 -21.50
CA GLU A 123 -19.67 38.92 -22.06
C GLU A 123 -18.58 39.55 -21.14
N ALA A 124 -18.23 38.93 -20.01
CA ALA A 124 -17.27 39.42 -19.03
C ALA A 124 -15.83 38.85 -19.16
N THR A 125 -15.52 37.99 -20.14
CA THR A 125 -14.15 37.45 -20.35
C THR A 125 -13.53 37.87 -21.68
N ALA A 126 -13.62 39.16 -22.01
CA ALA A 126 -12.92 39.76 -23.15
C ALA A 126 -11.46 40.10 -22.79
N GLN A 127 -10.62 39.07 -22.59
CA GLN A 127 -9.14 39.13 -22.59
C GLN A 127 -8.57 37.72 -22.83
N PRO A 128 -7.34 37.59 -23.40
CA PRO A 128 -6.86 36.39 -24.10
C PRO A 128 -6.32 35.31 -23.15
N ALA A 129 -6.99 35.11 -22.01
CA ALA A 129 -6.82 33.88 -21.24
C ALA A 129 -7.62 32.79 -21.96
N GLY A 130 -7.11 32.37 -23.11
CA GLY A 130 -7.69 31.30 -23.92
C GLY A 130 -8.04 30.08 -23.08
N ASN A 131 -9.06 29.35 -23.54
CA ASN A 131 -9.58 28.14 -22.93
C ASN A 131 -8.52 27.39 -22.07
N PRO A 132 -8.67 27.28 -20.73
CA PRO A 132 -7.67 26.67 -19.84
C PRO A 132 -7.27 25.26 -20.25
N PHE A 133 -8.18 24.51 -20.88
CA PHE A 133 -7.90 23.18 -21.42
C PHE A 133 -7.07 23.23 -22.71
N ALA A 134 -7.26 24.25 -23.56
CA ALA A 134 -6.42 24.48 -24.73
C ALA A 134 -5.00 24.89 -24.31
N ARG A 135 -4.88 25.75 -23.28
CA ARG A 135 -3.58 26.09 -22.67
C ARG A 135 -2.88 24.87 -22.08
N LEU A 136 -3.63 24.00 -21.41
CA LEU A 136 -3.07 22.76 -20.87
C LEU A 136 -2.52 21.84 -21.97
N ALA A 137 -3.28 21.69 -23.07
CA ALA A 137 -2.83 20.93 -24.23
C ALA A 137 -1.59 21.57 -24.89
N GLU A 138 -1.57 22.90 -25.02
CA GLU A 138 -0.42 23.66 -25.54
C GLU A 138 0.84 23.43 -24.70
N ILE A 139 0.74 23.53 -23.37
CA ILE A 139 1.84 23.26 -22.45
C ILE A 139 2.35 21.82 -22.63
N ALA A 140 1.46 20.83 -22.68
CA ALA A 140 1.85 19.44 -22.84
C ALA A 140 2.55 19.19 -24.20
N LEU A 141 2.03 19.76 -25.29
CA LEU A 141 2.59 19.61 -26.64
C LEU A 141 3.89 20.39 -26.83
N SER A 142 4.09 21.49 -26.10
CA SER A 142 5.33 22.27 -26.16
C SER A 142 6.58 21.48 -25.75
N LEU A 143 6.40 20.40 -24.97
CA LEU A 143 7.48 19.51 -24.55
C LEU A 143 7.91 18.50 -25.64
N ALA A 144 7.14 18.38 -26.73
CA ALA A 144 7.40 17.46 -27.84
C ALA A 144 6.86 18.03 -29.17
N PRO A 145 7.56 19.01 -29.79
CA PRO A 145 7.06 19.77 -30.94
C PRO A 145 6.77 18.90 -32.18
N ASP A 146 7.45 17.77 -32.34
CA ASP A 146 7.28 16.85 -33.47
C ASP A 146 5.94 16.10 -33.46
N ALA A 147 5.24 16.08 -32.32
CA ALA A 147 3.95 15.39 -32.15
C ALA A 147 2.74 16.25 -32.56
N ALA A 148 2.94 17.47 -33.03
CA ALA A 148 1.87 18.43 -33.28
C ALA A 148 0.98 18.10 -34.49
N ALA A 149 1.41 17.24 -35.41
CA ALA A 149 0.70 17.00 -36.67
C ALA A 149 -0.34 15.85 -36.63
N ASP A 150 -0.19 14.87 -35.76
CA ASP A 150 -1.06 13.69 -35.69
C ASP A 150 -1.93 13.69 -34.42
N ALA A 151 -3.24 13.48 -34.56
CA ALA A 151 -4.19 13.54 -33.45
C ALA A 151 -3.91 12.46 -32.38
N LYS A 152 -3.45 11.27 -32.80
CA LYS A 152 -3.08 10.20 -31.88
C LYS A 152 -1.77 10.52 -31.15
N ALA A 153 -0.77 11.03 -31.86
CA ALA A 153 0.48 11.52 -31.27
C ALA A 153 0.23 12.65 -30.26
N GLN A 154 -0.67 13.60 -30.57
CA GLN A 154 -1.06 14.65 -29.64
C GLN A 154 -1.68 14.07 -28.36
N GLN A 155 -2.59 13.10 -28.50
CA GLN A 155 -3.23 12.44 -27.36
C GLN A 155 -2.20 11.74 -26.47
N GLU A 156 -1.24 11.04 -27.06
CA GLU A 156 -0.16 10.34 -26.35
C GLU A 156 0.71 11.32 -25.54
N LYS A 157 1.04 12.49 -26.10
CA LYS A 157 1.85 13.49 -25.38
C LYS A 157 1.10 14.15 -24.23
N ILE A 158 -0.19 14.45 -24.40
CA ILE A 158 -1.02 14.97 -23.31
C ILE A 158 -1.16 13.92 -22.20
N ALA A 159 -1.33 12.65 -22.57
CA ALA A 159 -1.36 11.53 -21.63
C ALA A 159 -0.02 11.40 -20.87
N ALA A 160 1.10 11.47 -21.57
CA ALA A 160 2.43 11.43 -20.96
C ALA A 160 2.66 12.61 -19.99
N TYR A 161 2.24 13.82 -20.37
CA TYR A 161 2.31 15.00 -19.50
C TYR A 161 1.49 14.83 -18.22
N PHE A 162 0.29 14.24 -18.31
CA PHE A 162 -0.53 13.93 -17.15
C PHE A 162 0.15 12.93 -16.20
N THR A 163 0.71 11.85 -16.75
CA THR A 163 1.46 10.85 -15.98
C THR A 163 2.67 11.46 -15.29
N ALA A 164 3.48 12.25 -16.00
CA ALA A 164 4.64 12.93 -15.42
C ALA A 164 4.24 13.94 -14.33
N SER A 165 3.12 14.65 -14.53
CA SER A 165 2.60 15.59 -13.54
C SER A 165 2.09 14.89 -12.28
N ALA A 166 1.63 13.64 -12.38
CA ALA A 166 1.18 12.85 -11.24
C ALA A 166 2.27 12.61 -10.19
N GLU A 167 3.52 12.49 -10.59
CA GLU A 167 4.64 12.36 -9.66
C GLU A 167 4.89 13.65 -8.87
N ARG A 168 4.66 14.81 -9.49
CA ARG A 168 4.93 16.12 -8.88
C ARG A 168 3.93 16.48 -7.78
N TYR A 169 2.65 16.17 -7.95
CA TYR A 169 1.62 16.45 -6.93
C TYR A 169 1.41 15.30 -5.92
N SER A 170 1.95 14.10 -6.16
CA SER A 170 1.85 12.96 -5.23
C SER A 170 2.91 12.94 -4.12
N GLY A 171 3.78 13.96 -4.02
CA GLY A 171 4.78 14.06 -2.94
C GLY A 171 4.16 14.10 -1.53
N TRP A 172 3.01 14.76 -1.36
CA TRP A 172 2.24 14.72 -0.12
C TRP A 172 1.67 13.33 0.17
N TYR A 173 1.28 12.57 -0.87
CA TYR A 173 0.73 11.22 -0.74
C TYR A 173 1.77 10.23 -0.20
N ARG A 174 3.00 10.21 -0.74
CA ARG A 174 4.06 9.32 -0.23
C ARG A 174 4.35 9.57 1.26
N ARG A 175 4.41 10.84 1.67
CA ARG A 175 4.58 11.22 3.08
C ARG A 175 3.36 10.85 3.93
N HIS A 176 2.16 10.98 3.38
CA HIS A 176 0.93 10.62 4.05
C HIS A 176 0.82 9.11 4.27
N VAL A 177 1.10 8.28 3.26
CA VAL A 177 1.09 6.81 3.36
C VAL A 177 2.11 6.34 4.39
N GLN A 178 3.33 6.88 4.36
CA GLN A 178 4.36 6.57 5.36
C GLN A 178 3.93 6.96 6.77
N LEU A 179 3.30 8.14 6.95
CA LEU A 179 2.77 8.56 8.25
C LEU A 179 1.60 7.68 8.69
N VAL A 180 0.71 7.29 7.78
CA VAL A 180 -0.42 6.40 8.08
C VAL A 180 0.08 5.02 8.49
N LEU A 181 1.10 4.48 7.82
CA LEU A 181 1.76 3.22 8.22
C LEU A 181 2.42 3.33 9.60
N LEU A 182 3.11 4.44 9.88
CA LEU A 182 3.73 4.68 11.18
C LEU A 182 2.70 4.79 12.30
N LEU A 183 1.61 5.50 12.05
CA LEU A 183 0.53 5.66 13.02
C LEU A 183 -0.28 4.37 13.18
N SER A 184 -0.56 3.63 12.11
CA SER A 184 -1.29 2.36 12.20
C SER A 184 -0.45 1.28 12.89
N GLY A 185 0.83 1.16 12.54
CA GLY A 185 1.78 0.26 13.20
C GLY A 185 2.00 0.64 14.66
N GLY A 186 2.15 1.94 14.97
CA GLY A 186 2.27 2.43 16.35
C GLY A 186 1.01 2.21 17.17
N LEU A 187 -0.17 2.46 16.60
CA LEU A 187 -1.45 2.18 17.25
C LEU A 187 -1.62 0.68 17.52
N MET A 188 -1.26 -0.17 16.56
CA MET A 188 -1.34 -1.61 16.72
C MET A 188 -0.35 -2.11 17.79
N ALA A 189 0.88 -1.59 17.80
CA ALA A 189 1.87 -1.92 18.81
C ALA A 189 1.39 -1.51 20.22
N ALA A 190 0.82 -0.31 20.37
CA ALA A 190 0.29 0.16 21.65
C ALA A 190 -0.95 -0.63 22.09
N THR A 191 -1.91 -0.88 21.20
CA THR A 191 -3.17 -1.58 21.56
C THR A 191 -2.95 -3.04 21.88
N LEU A 192 -2.13 -3.74 21.09
CA LEU A 192 -1.79 -5.16 21.30
C LEU A 192 -0.63 -5.35 22.27
N ASN A 193 -0.08 -4.26 22.82
CA ASN A 193 1.07 -4.28 23.72
C ASN A 193 2.28 -5.06 23.16
N LEU A 194 2.54 -4.89 21.87
CA LEU A 194 3.65 -5.56 21.19
C LEU A 194 4.95 -4.87 21.56
N ASP A 195 5.64 -5.42 22.55
CA ASP A 195 6.91 -4.92 23.06
C ASP A 195 8.06 -5.83 22.58
N SER A 196 8.81 -5.34 21.59
CA SER A 196 9.97 -6.05 21.03
C SER A 196 11.00 -6.49 22.08
N LEU A 197 11.26 -5.66 23.10
CA LEU A 197 12.26 -5.97 24.11
C LEU A 197 11.76 -7.09 25.04
N ARG A 198 10.48 -7.03 25.41
CA ARG A 198 9.84 -8.09 26.20
C ARG A 198 9.80 -9.42 25.43
N ILE A 199 9.40 -9.38 24.16
CA ILE A 199 9.36 -10.57 23.31
C ILE A 199 10.77 -11.17 23.19
N ALA A 200 11.79 -10.35 22.95
CA ALA A 200 13.17 -10.83 22.90
C ALA A 200 13.63 -11.46 24.21
N GLN A 201 13.27 -10.88 25.36
CA GLN A 201 13.58 -11.43 26.69
C GLN A 201 12.89 -12.78 26.93
N VAL A 202 11.59 -12.88 26.61
CA VAL A 202 10.83 -14.12 26.77
C VAL A 202 11.38 -15.22 25.86
N LEU A 203 11.63 -14.92 24.58
CA LEU A 203 12.25 -15.87 23.66
C LEU A 203 13.66 -16.29 24.07
N SER A 204 14.44 -15.38 24.68
CA SER A 204 15.76 -15.71 25.20
C SER A 204 15.68 -16.65 26.42
N ASN A 205 14.73 -16.40 27.32
CA ASN A 205 14.64 -17.07 28.61
C ASN A 205 13.85 -18.40 28.57
N ASP A 206 12.96 -18.60 27.59
CA ASP A 206 12.17 -19.82 27.42
C ASP A 206 12.62 -20.62 26.18
N PRO A 207 13.40 -21.70 26.36
CA PRO A 207 13.84 -22.55 25.26
C PRO A 207 12.72 -23.35 24.59
N ALA A 208 11.65 -23.70 25.32
CA ALA A 208 10.57 -24.51 24.79
C ALA A 208 9.71 -23.69 23.83
N LEU A 209 9.31 -22.49 24.26
CA LEU A 209 8.56 -21.54 23.43
C LEU A 209 9.36 -21.14 22.19
N ARG A 210 10.64 -20.80 22.36
CA ARG A 210 11.52 -20.47 21.23
C ARG A 210 11.63 -21.62 20.23
N GLY A 211 11.74 -22.86 20.72
CA GLY A 211 11.81 -24.05 19.88
C GLY A 211 10.55 -24.22 19.01
N GLN A 212 9.37 -24.06 19.60
CA GLN A 212 8.08 -24.17 18.91
C GLN A 212 7.93 -23.11 17.81
N ILE A 213 8.21 -21.84 18.14
CA ILE A 213 8.10 -20.72 17.19
C ILE A 213 9.07 -20.92 16.02
N VAL A 214 10.32 -21.30 16.30
CA VAL A 214 11.31 -21.52 15.23
C VAL A 214 10.94 -22.72 14.37
N GLU A 215 10.45 -23.80 14.95
CA GLU A 215 10.02 -24.97 14.19
C GLU A 215 8.86 -24.63 13.24
N GLN A 216 7.86 -23.92 13.74
CA GLN A 216 6.73 -23.49 12.94
C GLN A 216 7.15 -22.48 11.86
N ALA A 217 7.95 -21.48 12.22
CA ALA A 217 8.48 -20.49 11.29
C ALA A 217 9.26 -21.11 10.12
N LEU A 218 10.07 -22.13 10.39
CA LEU A 218 10.86 -22.81 9.36
C LEU A 218 10.01 -23.67 8.45
N LYS A 219 8.92 -24.28 8.97
CA LYS A 219 7.93 -24.99 8.15
C LYS A 219 7.22 -24.00 7.23
N ASP A 220 6.66 -22.94 7.80
CA ASP A 220 5.87 -21.96 7.06
C ASP A 220 6.74 -21.20 6.02
N ALA A 221 8.04 -21.02 6.28
CA ALA A 221 9.00 -20.47 5.32
C ALA A 221 9.33 -21.45 4.18
N ALA A 222 9.49 -22.74 4.48
CA ALA A 222 9.77 -23.77 3.48
C ALA A 222 8.57 -24.03 2.56
N ASP A 223 7.36 -23.99 3.11
CA ASP A 223 6.11 -24.23 2.39
C ASP A 223 5.66 -23.00 1.58
N GLY A 224 6.34 -21.85 1.73
CA GLY A 224 6.01 -20.60 1.05
C GLY A 224 4.68 -19.97 1.51
N GLU A 225 4.05 -20.54 2.54
CA GLU A 225 2.74 -20.12 3.05
C GLU A 225 2.79 -18.69 3.63
N LEU A 226 3.96 -18.29 4.15
CA LEU A 226 4.23 -16.93 4.62
C LEU A 226 4.37 -15.88 3.49
N ALA A 227 4.61 -16.31 2.24
CA ALA A 227 4.68 -15.42 1.07
C ALA A 227 3.29 -15.06 0.51
N ALA A 228 2.28 -15.91 0.75
CA ALA A 228 0.88 -15.69 0.34
C ALA A 228 0.14 -14.62 1.17
N TYR A 229 0.89 -13.80 1.91
CA TYR A 229 0.40 -13.05 3.05
C TYR A 229 0.03 -11.60 2.73
N GLU A 230 0.19 -11.18 1.47
CA GLU A 230 -0.33 -9.92 0.96
C GLU A 230 -1.86 -9.99 0.83
N ILE A 231 -2.58 -9.47 1.82
CA ILE A 231 -4.04 -9.34 1.72
C ILE A 231 -4.32 -8.21 0.75
N ARG A 232 -4.42 -8.53 -0.55
CA ARG A 232 -4.90 -7.59 -1.56
C ARG A 232 -6.39 -7.76 -1.76
N CYS A 233 -7.10 -6.64 -1.74
CA CYS A 233 -8.48 -6.56 -2.21
C CYS A 233 -8.61 -6.47 -3.75
N ALA A 234 -7.50 -6.36 -4.49
CA ALA A 234 -7.53 -6.15 -5.93
C ALA A 234 -7.61 -7.46 -6.72
N ASP A 235 -8.82 -7.83 -7.15
CA ASP A 235 -9.02 -8.65 -8.35
C ASP A 235 -9.37 -7.70 -9.52
N THR A 236 -8.54 -7.73 -10.57
CA THR A 236 -8.77 -7.17 -11.92
C THR A 236 -9.03 -5.66 -12.07
N THR A 237 -7.95 -4.88 -12.25
CA THR A 237 -7.60 -4.07 -13.44
C THR A 237 -6.54 -3.05 -13.04
N THR A 238 -5.32 -3.53 -12.81
CA THR A 238 -4.13 -2.68 -12.79
C THR A 238 -3.23 -3.24 -13.87
N PRO A 239 -3.15 -2.66 -15.08
CA PRO A 239 -1.96 -2.82 -15.88
C PRO A 239 -0.81 -2.28 -15.02
N GLU A 240 0.25 -3.07 -14.92
CA GLU A 240 1.53 -2.65 -14.35
C GLU A 240 1.83 -1.21 -14.72
N THR A 241 2.29 -0.44 -13.73
CA THR A 241 3.10 0.75 -13.97
C THR A 241 4.05 0.44 -15.13
N PRO A 242 4.07 1.20 -16.24
CA PRO A 242 5.10 0.98 -17.23
C PRO A 242 6.45 1.18 -16.53
N PRO A 243 7.44 0.30 -16.75
CA PRO A 243 8.75 0.46 -16.18
C PRO A 243 9.32 1.83 -16.59
N PRO A 244 10.19 2.45 -15.77
CA PRO A 244 10.86 3.68 -16.17
C PRO A 244 11.57 3.44 -17.50
N ALA A 245 11.15 4.18 -18.53
CA ALA A 245 11.77 4.16 -19.83
C ALA A 245 13.19 4.73 -19.70
N GLY A 246 14.18 3.84 -19.67
CA GLY A 246 15.58 4.23 -19.69
C GLY A 246 16.52 3.14 -19.17
N THR A 247 16.80 2.14 -20.01
CA THR A 247 18.15 1.65 -20.35
C THR A 247 18.01 0.53 -21.40
N ASP A 248 18.74 0.65 -22.50
CA ASP A 248 18.71 -0.23 -23.69
C ASP A 248 19.09 -1.71 -23.43
N PRO A 249 18.77 -2.64 -24.38
CA PRO A 249 18.83 -4.09 -24.19
C PRO A 249 20.05 -4.77 -24.84
N LYS A 250 20.47 -5.94 -24.32
CA LYS A 250 21.04 -7.04 -25.14
C LYS A 250 20.93 -8.43 -24.43
N PRO A 251 20.71 -9.56 -25.15
CA PRO A 251 19.86 -10.66 -24.67
C PRO A 251 20.55 -12.05 -24.52
N ALA A 252 19.69 -13.06 -24.29
CA ALA A 252 19.80 -14.53 -24.49
C ALA A 252 20.41 -15.31 -23.32
N GLY A 253 19.91 -16.48 -22.89
CA GLY A 253 18.78 -17.37 -23.22
C GLY A 253 18.47 -18.17 -21.92
N SER A 254 17.58 -19.16 -21.78
CA SER A 254 16.93 -20.10 -22.68
C SER A 254 15.80 -20.77 -21.88
N ALA A 255 14.67 -20.97 -22.57
CA ALA A 255 13.63 -22.00 -22.47
C ALA A 255 13.53 -22.97 -21.26
N GLY A 256 12.27 -23.21 -20.85
CA GLY A 256 11.87 -24.38 -20.05
C GLY A 256 10.39 -24.43 -19.64
N GLN A 257 9.52 -24.66 -20.63
CA GLN A 257 8.16 -25.28 -20.62
C GLN A 257 7.29 -25.41 -19.34
N ALA A 258 6.08 -24.84 -19.46
CA ALA A 258 4.72 -25.41 -19.33
C ALA A 258 4.42 -26.67 -18.46
N GLU A 259 3.40 -26.54 -17.58
CA GLU A 259 2.22 -27.44 -17.40
C GLU A 259 1.35 -26.87 -16.25
N SER A 260 0.10 -26.43 -16.44
CA SER A 260 -1.19 -27.15 -16.61
C SER A 260 -2.01 -27.26 -15.30
N GLY A 261 -3.33 -26.99 -15.41
CA GLY A 261 -4.35 -27.23 -14.38
C GLY A 261 -4.55 -26.06 -13.39
N GLN A 262 -5.76 -25.63 -13.02
CA GLN A 262 -7.07 -26.23 -13.20
C GLN A 262 -8.13 -25.16 -12.94
N THR A 263 -9.11 -25.10 -13.84
CA THR A 263 -10.43 -24.49 -13.64
C THR A 263 -11.13 -25.12 -12.43
N SER A 264 -11.61 -24.32 -11.47
CA SER A 264 -12.72 -24.72 -10.61
C SER A 264 -13.87 -23.73 -10.74
N SER A 265 -14.94 -24.18 -11.38
CA SER A 265 -16.23 -23.52 -11.45
C SER A 265 -17.03 -23.79 -10.18
N GLY A 266 -17.77 -22.77 -9.74
CA GLY A 266 -18.99 -22.91 -8.94
C GLY A 266 -18.87 -22.44 -7.49
N ASP A 267 -19.42 -21.27 -7.19
CA ASP A 267 -20.79 -21.27 -6.67
C ASP A 267 -21.52 -19.96 -6.97
N GLY A 268 -22.76 -20.10 -7.46
CA GLY A 268 -23.66 -19.01 -7.79
C GLY A 268 -24.46 -18.62 -6.54
N GLY A 269 -24.08 -17.50 -5.93
CA GLY A 269 -24.83 -16.85 -4.86
C GLY A 269 -25.16 -15.42 -5.26
N SER A 270 -26.43 -15.18 -5.59
CA SER A 270 -27.00 -13.84 -5.78
C SER A 270 -26.92 -13.04 -4.47
N SER A 271 -26.00 -12.10 -4.39
CA SER A 271 -26.12 -10.94 -3.51
C SER A 271 -25.54 -9.73 -4.21
N SER A 272 -26.35 -8.67 -4.27
CA SER A 272 -25.94 -7.32 -4.61
C SER A 272 -24.99 -6.78 -3.54
N ASP A 273 -23.81 -7.38 -3.41
CA ASP A 273 -22.82 -7.00 -2.42
C ASP A 273 -21.94 -5.90 -3.00
N ASP A 274 -21.88 -4.75 -2.29
CA ASP A 274 -20.93 -3.69 -2.57
C ASP A 274 -19.52 -4.31 -2.58
N PRO A 275 -18.77 -4.25 -3.70
CA PRO A 275 -17.42 -4.84 -3.78
C PRO A 275 -16.48 -4.26 -2.72
N ALA A 276 -16.74 -3.04 -2.24
CA ALA A 276 -16.00 -2.46 -1.12
C ALA A 276 -16.31 -3.15 0.22
N ALA A 277 -17.56 -3.57 0.45
CA ALA A 277 -17.97 -4.28 1.66
C ALA A 277 -17.38 -5.70 1.71
N ALA A 278 -17.33 -6.39 0.57
CA ALA A 278 -16.66 -7.69 0.45
C ALA A 278 -15.15 -7.60 0.73
N CYS A 279 -14.49 -6.56 0.21
CA CYS A 279 -13.09 -6.27 0.50
C CYS A 279 -12.87 -5.96 2.00
N GLU A 280 -13.67 -5.06 2.58
CA GLU A 280 -13.59 -4.72 4.01
C GLU A 280 -13.70 -5.97 4.90
N LYS A 281 -14.62 -6.88 4.56
CA LYS A 281 -14.76 -8.16 5.28
C LYS A 281 -13.50 -9.03 5.15
N LYS A 282 -13.02 -9.27 3.91
CA LYS A 282 -11.80 -10.06 3.65
C LYS A 282 -10.60 -9.54 4.44
N LEU A 283 -10.51 -8.22 4.60
CA LEU A 283 -9.44 -7.53 5.28
C LEU A 283 -9.50 -7.67 6.80
N LYS A 284 -10.71 -7.51 7.38
CA LYS A 284 -10.96 -7.76 8.81
C LYS A 284 -10.69 -9.21 9.18
N ASP A 285 -11.23 -10.15 8.39
CA ASP A 285 -11.01 -11.59 8.56
C ASP A 285 -9.53 -11.95 8.36
N GLY A 286 -8.84 -11.19 7.49
CA GLY A 286 -7.41 -11.23 7.31
C GLY A 286 -6.67 -10.90 8.61
N ILE A 287 -6.85 -9.70 9.13
CA ILE A 287 -6.22 -9.22 10.37
C ILE A 287 -6.52 -10.14 11.56
N ALA A 288 -7.77 -10.57 11.72
CA ALA A 288 -8.21 -11.43 12.82
C ALA A 288 -7.46 -12.77 12.87
N ARG A 289 -7.31 -13.46 11.73
CA ARG A 289 -6.57 -14.73 11.64
C ARG A 289 -5.10 -14.61 12.08
N ARG A 290 -4.54 -13.41 12.00
CA ARG A 290 -3.11 -13.15 12.19
C ARG A 290 -2.82 -12.81 13.64
N ILE A 291 -3.74 -12.07 14.26
CA ILE A 291 -3.80 -11.92 15.71
C ILE A 291 -4.04 -13.29 16.36
N ASP A 292 -4.96 -14.09 15.83
CA ASP A 292 -5.22 -15.45 16.32
C ASP A 292 -3.97 -16.35 16.21
N TYR A 293 -3.32 -16.38 15.03
CA TYR A 293 -2.04 -17.09 14.85
C TYR A 293 -0.98 -16.65 15.88
N ALA A 294 -0.81 -15.34 16.10
CA ALA A 294 0.12 -14.84 17.11
C ALA A 294 -0.23 -15.29 18.53
N SER A 295 -1.52 -15.41 18.85
CA SER A 295 -1.98 -15.93 20.15
C SER A 295 -1.73 -17.44 20.29
N THR A 296 -1.90 -18.23 19.21
CA THR A 296 -1.62 -19.67 19.21
C THR A 296 -0.14 -19.98 19.42
N LEU A 297 0.75 -19.07 19.02
CA LEU A 297 2.19 -19.15 19.25
C LEU A 297 2.60 -18.91 20.71
N GLY A 298 1.68 -18.58 21.61
CA GLY A 298 1.98 -18.31 23.02
C GLY A 298 2.83 -17.05 23.23
N LEU A 299 2.78 -16.10 22.29
CA LEU A 299 3.54 -14.86 22.39
C LEU A 299 3.01 -14.00 23.55
N PRO A 300 3.89 -13.28 24.28
CA PRO A 300 3.49 -12.36 25.35
C PRO A 300 2.91 -11.07 24.76
N ILE A 301 1.72 -11.17 24.17
CA ILE A 301 0.95 -10.06 23.60
C ILE A 301 -0.20 -9.69 24.56
N GLY A 302 -0.62 -8.43 24.51
CA GLY A 302 -1.70 -7.93 25.36
C GLY A 302 -1.23 -7.34 26.70
N TRP A 303 -2.16 -6.65 27.35
CA TRP A 303 -1.89 -5.88 28.56
C TRP A 303 -2.08 -6.69 29.85
N ASP A 304 -2.74 -7.85 29.80
CA ASP A 304 -3.13 -8.61 30.98
C ASP A 304 -1.93 -9.10 31.81
N ASP A 305 -0.84 -9.51 31.14
CA ASP A 305 0.39 -9.94 31.78
C ASP A 305 1.45 -8.83 31.88
N ASP A 306 1.10 -7.55 31.69
CA ASP A 306 2.11 -6.49 31.67
C ASP A 306 2.76 -6.24 33.05
N PRO A 307 4.11 -6.29 33.15
CA PRO A 307 4.82 -5.99 34.40
C PRO A 307 4.49 -4.61 34.99
N LEU A 308 4.20 -3.61 34.15
CA LEU A 308 3.85 -2.25 34.58
C LEU A 308 2.46 -2.18 35.22
N LEU A 309 1.50 -3.01 34.75
CA LEU A 309 0.14 -3.07 35.31
C LEU A 309 0.08 -3.95 36.56
N SER A 310 0.89 -5.00 36.63
CA SER A 310 0.93 -5.94 37.76
C SER A 310 1.74 -5.44 38.96
N ALA A 311 2.71 -4.53 38.77
CA ALA A 311 3.54 -3.98 39.85
C ALA A 311 3.68 -2.43 39.83
N PRO A 312 2.58 -1.66 39.91
CA PRO A 312 2.59 -0.20 39.75
C PRO A 312 3.41 0.57 40.82
N ARG A 313 3.73 -0.05 41.95
CA ARG A 313 4.51 0.58 43.03
C ARG A 313 6.03 0.62 42.80
N HIS A 314 6.55 -0.10 41.80
CA HIS A 314 7.98 -0.18 41.50
C HIS A 314 8.35 0.25 40.08
N ALA A 315 7.38 0.73 39.29
CA ALA A 315 7.63 1.25 37.96
C ALA A 315 8.43 2.56 38.04
N HIS A 316 9.75 2.46 37.97
CA HIS A 316 10.61 3.60 37.81
C HIS A 316 10.43 4.17 36.40
N TRP A 317 10.81 5.44 36.19
CA TRP A 317 10.76 6.08 34.87
C TRP A 317 11.53 5.28 33.79
N LEU A 318 12.52 4.49 34.20
CA LEU A 318 13.32 3.62 33.34
C LEU A 318 12.51 2.44 32.79
N ASP A 319 11.58 1.88 33.55
CA ASP A 319 10.71 0.79 33.08
C ASP A 319 9.75 1.28 32.00
N TRP A 320 9.23 2.51 32.20
CA TRP A 320 8.47 3.21 31.16
C TRP A 320 9.34 3.52 29.93
N LEU A 321 10.59 3.96 30.12
CA LEU A 321 11.49 4.20 28.99
C LEU A 321 11.78 2.92 28.20
N GLN A 322 12.03 1.81 28.88
CA GLN A 322 12.22 0.50 28.24
C GLN A 322 10.95 0.08 27.49
N LYS A 323 9.77 0.27 28.10
CA LYS A 323 8.48 -0.02 27.48
C LYS A 323 8.26 0.79 26.21
N PHE A 324 8.43 2.10 26.29
CA PHE A 324 8.33 2.99 25.13
C PHE A 324 9.38 2.65 24.07
N GLY A 325 10.60 2.28 24.48
CA GLY A 325 11.64 1.80 23.59
C GLY A 325 11.23 0.52 22.84
N GLY A 326 10.66 -0.44 23.55
CA GLY A 326 10.15 -1.69 22.98
C GLY A 326 9.02 -1.45 21.97
N LEU A 327 8.01 -0.67 22.35
CA LEU A 327 6.90 -0.29 21.47
C LEU A 327 7.38 0.51 20.25
N LEU A 328 8.36 1.40 20.42
CA LEU A 328 8.95 2.18 19.33
C LEU A 328 9.69 1.28 18.34
N ILE A 329 10.50 0.33 18.84
CA ILE A 329 11.18 -0.65 17.99
C ILE A 329 10.16 -1.46 17.19
N THR A 330 9.08 -1.91 17.83
CA THR A 330 8.01 -2.64 17.14
C THR A 330 7.33 -1.78 16.07
N ALA A 331 6.99 -0.53 16.38
CA ALA A 331 6.36 0.37 15.42
C ALA A 331 7.26 0.61 14.19
N LEU A 332 8.55 0.83 14.40
CA LEU A 332 9.54 0.97 13.33
C LEU A 332 9.72 -0.33 12.53
N ALA A 333 9.74 -1.48 13.21
CA ALA A 333 9.82 -2.78 12.56
C ALA A 333 8.63 -3.03 11.64
N ILE A 334 7.40 -2.75 12.09
CA ILE A 334 6.18 -2.86 11.30
C ILE A 334 6.22 -1.93 10.08
N CYS A 335 6.77 -0.72 10.22
CA CYS A 335 6.91 0.23 9.11
C CYS A 335 7.80 -0.28 7.97
N MET A 336 8.72 -1.21 8.25
CA MET A 336 9.59 -1.79 7.22
C MET A 336 8.83 -2.72 6.28
N GLY A 337 7.66 -3.20 6.70
CA GLY A 337 6.75 -3.99 5.88
C GLY A 337 7.10 -5.47 5.83
N ALA A 338 6.11 -6.27 5.42
CA ALA A 338 6.21 -7.72 5.38
C ALA A 338 7.32 -8.27 4.46
N PRO A 339 7.55 -7.71 3.25
CA PRO A 339 8.57 -8.24 2.34
C PRO A 339 9.96 -8.26 2.97
N PHE A 340 10.33 -7.20 3.70
CA PHE A 340 11.62 -7.13 4.39
C PHE A 340 11.80 -8.28 5.39
N TRP A 341 10.80 -8.53 6.25
CA TRP A 341 10.90 -9.54 7.30
C TRP A 341 10.86 -10.96 6.75
N PHE A 342 10.17 -11.18 5.62
CA PHE A 342 10.20 -12.43 4.89
C PHE A 342 11.59 -12.74 4.32
N ASP A 343 12.21 -11.76 3.65
CA ASP A 343 13.57 -11.90 3.12
C ASP A 343 14.58 -12.17 4.25
N LEU A 344 14.46 -11.45 5.37
CA LEU A 344 15.29 -11.67 6.54
C LEU A 344 15.09 -13.07 7.12
N LEU A 345 13.84 -13.53 7.28
CA LEU A 345 13.53 -14.86 7.78
C LEU A 345 14.17 -15.96 6.93
N ASN A 346 14.07 -15.85 5.60
CA ASN A 346 14.69 -16.79 4.67
C ASN A 346 16.23 -16.81 4.79
N GLN A 347 16.85 -15.65 4.93
CA GLN A 347 18.29 -15.56 5.15
C GLN A 347 18.70 -16.22 6.48
N LEU A 348 17.98 -15.95 7.56
CA LEU A 348 18.25 -16.53 8.87
C LEU A 348 18.01 -18.06 8.89
N ALA A 349 16.97 -18.53 8.22
CA ALA A 349 16.67 -19.95 8.05
C ALA A 349 17.81 -20.69 7.34
N ASN A 350 18.31 -20.14 6.23
CA ASN A 350 19.43 -20.70 5.47
C ASN A 350 20.75 -20.71 6.26
N ILE A 351 21.01 -19.67 7.05
CA ILE A 351 22.18 -19.63 7.94
C ILE A 351 22.04 -20.69 9.03
N ARG A 352 20.84 -20.86 9.59
CA ARG A 352 20.59 -21.82 10.68
C ARG A 352 20.80 -23.26 10.23
N THR A 353 20.31 -23.62 9.04
CA THR A 353 20.51 -24.97 8.46
C THR A 353 21.98 -25.24 8.20
N SER A 354 22.74 -24.22 7.77
CA SER A 354 24.18 -24.31 7.52
C SER A 354 25.04 -24.45 8.79
N VAL A 355 24.57 -23.96 9.94
CA VAL A 355 25.31 -23.98 11.22
C VAL A 355 25.00 -25.23 12.06
N LYS A 356 23.95 -26.00 11.73
CA LYS A 356 23.61 -27.25 12.44
C LYS A 356 24.65 -28.34 12.09
N PRO A 357 25.46 -28.84 13.05
CA PRO A 357 26.40 -29.90 12.75
C PRO A 357 25.63 -31.19 12.45
N ALA A 358 26.02 -31.89 11.39
CA ALA A 358 25.61 -33.26 11.14
C ALA A 358 26.12 -34.12 12.32
N SER A 359 25.25 -34.45 13.26
CA SER A 359 25.60 -35.33 14.37
C SER A 359 25.67 -36.78 13.88
N GLU A 360 26.89 -37.31 13.92
CA GLU A 360 27.21 -38.67 14.37
C GLU A 360 26.60 -39.83 13.56
N ASP A 361 27.36 -40.26 12.56
CA ASP A 361 27.27 -41.62 12.05
C ASP A 361 27.59 -42.59 13.19
N LYS A 362 26.56 -43.32 13.63
CA LYS A 362 26.67 -44.44 14.57
C LYS A 362 27.47 -45.55 13.90
N SER A 363 28.79 -45.59 14.13
CA SER A 363 29.59 -46.79 13.85
C SER A 363 30.26 -47.35 15.11
N THR A 364 29.46 -47.91 16.01
CA THR A 364 29.82 -49.13 16.78
C THR A 364 28.53 -49.96 16.91
N PRO A 365 28.55 -51.29 16.72
CA PRO A 365 29.39 -52.27 17.44
C PRO A 365 29.96 -53.38 16.49
N LYS A 366 30.81 -54.35 16.85
CA LYS A 366 30.84 -55.25 18.02
C LYS A 366 32.26 -55.78 18.26
N SER A 367 32.63 -55.82 19.53
CA SER A 367 33.52 -56.85 20.06
C SER A 367 32.82 -58.22 19.97
N LYS A 368 33.55 -59.22 19.45
CA LYS A 368 33.53 -60.60 19.93
C LYS A 368 34.85 -61.27 19.61
#